data_AF-A0A1I2B6T6-F1
#
_entry.id   AF-A0A1I2B6T6-F1
#
_cell.length_a   1.000
_cell.length_b   1.000
_cell.length_c   1.000
_cell.angle_alpha   90.00
_cell.angle_beta   90.00
_cell.angle_gamma   90.00
#
_symmetry.space_group_name_H-M   'P 1'
#
loop_
_entity.id
_entity.type
_entity.pdbx_description
1 polymer ?
#
loop_
_entity_poly.entity_id
_entity_poly.type
_entity_poly.pdbx_seq_one_letter_code
_entity_poly.pdbx_strand_id
1 'polypeptide(L)'
;MSNEVNNNNSKVEVGFIWQITNDVLWNAFKKNEIGDVLLPFVVIRRLDCILEAVNEKVRKAYNDFHDKVAEDKLDPILRKAAGGLKFYNTSKHTLISLKDDPQNIEINFNNYLNGFNPDVREILDYFQFDKIVARLIKNKLLYEMIDAICKVNLNTDKIDNHGMGYIFEELIRISNEQSNETAGEHFTPRDVIALMNAIIFAPEKEELSQPGIIRTIYDPACGTGGMLNLGKKYIKEVLLADSPNKPTIKTYGQEINEQSFAIAKSEALITGEDANNIKHGNSFSEDQFVGKHFHYMMANPPYGVSWKKDQKFIQNEALNPAGRFYAGLPRTSDGQLLFVQHMISKMERDGSRIGVVTNGSPLFTGDAGSGESEIRKWIIENDWLECIIALPKDLFYNTGINTYIWFITNKKRPKRKGKVQLINAAAHIEKGTNGSKKVEYIFANPMKKSLGNKRNIIEEQFIAKIAEIYNNFEEGEYCKIFDNDHFGYYQLTIEQPLLDENGNIVTNKKGEPKPDPKKRDKEKVPLTADIEEYFEKEVKPHVPDAWIDFDKTRIGYEINFTRYFYKYKDLESSETIKAEIAELEQEISKLLKELLS
;
A
#
# COMPACT_ATOMS: atom_id res chain seq x y z
N MET A 1 -27.46 -25.43 1.14
CA MET A 1 -27.45 -25.24 2.61
C MET A 1 -26.40 -24.21 2.92
N SER A 2 -26.84 -22.98 3.14
CA SER A 2 -26.04 -21.78 3.37
C SER A 2 -25.44 -21.84 4.78
N ASN A 3 -24.14 -22.09 4.87
CA ASN A 3 -23.41 -21.83 6.11
C ASN A 3 -23.19 -20.32 6.20
N GLU A 4 -23.96 -19.67 7.09
CA GLU A 4 -23.66 -18.34 7.59
C GLU A 4 -22.23 -18.36 8.16
N VAL A 5 -21.31 -17.73 7.44
CA VAL A 5 -20.04 -17.30 8.02
C VAL A 5 -20.42 -16.30 9.11
N ASN A 6 -20.28 -16.71 10.37
CA ASN A 6 -20.47 -15.87 11.53
C ASN A 6 -19.63 -14.60 11.36
N ASN A 7 -20.28 -13.52 10.93
CA ASN A 7 -19.72 -12.19 10.91
C ASN A 7 -19.77 -11.64 12.35
N ASN A 8 -19.09 -12.33 13.27
CA ASN A 8 -18.82 -11.83 14.62
C ASN A 8 -17.78 -10.73 14.49
N ASN A 9 -18.25 -9.56 14.06
CA ASN A 9 -17.56 -8.30 14.25
C ASN A 9 -17.64 -7.98 15.76
N SER A 10 -16.99 -8.79 16.60
CA SER A 10 -16.74 -8.42 17.98
C SER A 10 -15.91 -7.16 17.91
N LYS A 11 -16.54 -6.00 18.14
CA LYS A 11 -15.85 -4.72 18.25
C LYS A 11 -14.67 -4.95 19.19
N VAL A 12 -13.47 -4.93 18.64
CA VAL A 12 -12.26 -4.98 19.44
C VAL A 12 -12.30 -3.74 20.31
N GLU A 13 -12.38 -3.92 21.62
CA GLU A 13 -12.51 -2.82 22.54
C GLU A 13 -11.17 -2.10 22.65
N VAL A 14 -11.02 -1.02 21.88
CA VAL A 14 -9.86 -0.12 21.94
C VAL A 14 -9.98 0.95 23.03
N GLY A 15 -11.02 0.87 23.87
CA GLY A 15 -11.27 1.81 24.97
C GLY A 15 -10.11 1.90 25.97
N PHE A 16 -9.40 0.79 26.17
CA PHE A 16 -8.23 0.75 27.05
C PHE A 16 -7.13 1.72 26.61
N ILE A 17 -6.99 1.99 25.30
CA ILE A 17 -5.97 2.93 24.78
C ILE A 17 -6.20 4.31 25.38
N TRP A 18 -7.45 4.78 25.33
CA TRP A 18 -7.86 6.07 25.88
C TRP A 18 -7.82 6.09 27.41
N GLN A 19 -8.16 4.96 28.04
CA GLN A 19 -8.06 4.83 29.49
C GLN A 19 -6.62 4.97 29.96
N ILE A 20 -5.68 4.19 29.42
CA ILE A 20 -4.25 4.27 29.80
C ILE A 20 -3.69 5.66 29.48
N THR A 21 -4.08 6.22 28.33
CA THR A 21 -3.71 7.59 27.95
C THR A 21 -4.08 8.62 29.01
N ASN A 22 -5.34 8.61 29.46
CA ASN A 22 -5.86 9.63 30.37
C ASN A 22 -5.43 9.37 31.81
N ASP A 23 -5.41 8.11 32.23
CA ASP A 23 -5.22 7.74 33.62
C ASP A 23 -3.74 7.62 34.00
N VAL A 24 -2.86 7.27 33.05
CA VAL A 24 -1.43 7.01 33.30
C VAL A 24 -0.51 7.99 32.57
N LEU A 25 -0.73 8.22 31.29
CA LEU A 25 0.24 8.94 30.44
C LEU A 25 0.03 10.46 30.39
N TRP A 26 -1.11 10.94 30.89
CA TRP A 26 -1.49 12.34 30.86
C TRP A 26 -0.44 13.22 31.57
N ASN A 27 -0.11 14.38 30.96
CA ASN A 27 0.94 15.32 31.37
C ASN A 27 2.40 14.82 31.34
N ALA A 28 2.66 13.51 31.21
CA ALA A 28 4.03 12.96 31.10
C ALA A 28 4.50 12.78 29.65
N PHE A 29 3.56 12.50 28.74
CA PHE A 29 3.80 12.35 27.31
C PHE A 29 2.89 13.29 26.52
N LYS A 30 3.40 13.80 25.39
CA LYS A 30 2.58 14.55 24.45
C LYS A 30 1.61 13.60 23.78
N LYS A 31 0.46 14.12 23.33
CA LYS A 31 -0.56 13.29 22.72
C LYS A 31 -0.04 12.52 21.50
N ASN A 32 0.86 13.11 20.72
CA ASN A 32 1.45 12.50 19.53
C ASN A 32 2.56 11.46 19.85
N GLU A 33 2.95 11.32 21.12
CA GLU A 33 3.90 10.30 21.59
C GLU A 33 3.18 9.05 22.14
N ILE A 34 1.85 9.11 22.33
CA ILE A 34 1.09 8.05 23.01
C ILE A 34 1.17 6.72 22.25
N GLY A 35 1.01 6.75 20.92
CA GLY A 35 1.09 5.56 20.08
C GLY A 35 2.43 4.85 20.28
N ASP A 36 3.51 5.61 20.16
CA ASP A 36 4.89 5.14 20.34
C ASP A 36 5.13 4.51 21.72
N VAL A 37 4.55 5.09 22.77
CA VAL A 37 4.69 4.58 24.14
C VAL A 37 3.90 3.30 24.35
N LEU A 38 2.66 3.22 23.84
CA LEU A 38 1.77 2.09 24.08
C LEU A 38 2.10 0.86 23.22
N LEU A 39 2.57 1.05 21.98
CA LEU A 39 2.89 -0.03 21.05
C LEU A 39 3.75 -1.16 21.65
N PRO A 40 4.94 -0.89 22.23
CA PRO A 40 5.77 -1.96 22.81
C PRO A 40 5.10 -2.65 24.00
N PHE A 41 4.32 -1.94 24.82
CA PHE A 41 3.57 -2.56 25.93
C PHE A 41 2.45 -3.48 25.42
N VAL A 42 1.76 -3.10 24.35
CA VAL A 42 0.73 -3.95 23.72
C VAL A 42 1.35 -5.21 23.12
N VAL A 43 2.51 -5.09 22.46
CA VAL A 43 3.27 -6.25 21.94
C VAL A 43 3.70 -7.16 23.09
N ILE A 44 4.36 -6.63 24.13
CA ILE A 44 4.80 -7.43 25.28
C ILE A 44 3.60 -8.08 25.98
N ARG A 45 2.49 -7.36 26.15
CA ARG A 45 1.30 -7.91 26.79
C ARG A 45 0.71 -9.06 25.98
N ARG A 46 0.67 -8.94 24.65
CA ARG A 46 0.26 -10.03 23.76
C ARG A 46 1.17 -11.25 23.92
N LEU A 47 2.49 -11.07 23.94
CA LEU A 47 3.44 -12.17 24.14
C LEU A 47 3.31 -12.80 25.54
N ASP A 48 3.17 -12.00 26.59
CA ASP A 48 2.99 -12.46 27.98
C ASP A 48 1.71 -13.30 28.13
N CYS A 49 0.59 -12.85 27.55
CA CYS A 49 -0.66 -13.61 27.52
C CYS A 49 -0.49 -14.98 26.84
N ILE A 50 0.23 -15.05 25.71
CA ILE A 50 0.46 -16.31 25.00
C ILE A 50 1.38 -17.25 25.80
N LEU A 51 2.37 -16.69 26.51
CA LEU A 51 3.33 -17.46 27.30
C LEU A 51 2.78 -17.95 28.65
N GLU A 52 1.65 -17.41 29.13
CA GLU A 52 1.08 -17.68 30.46
C GLU A 52 1.04 -19.18 30.79
N ALA A 53 0.54 -20.00 29.86
CA ALA A 53 0.39 -21.46 30.04
C ALA A 53 1.71 -22.25 29.96
N VAL A 54 2.82 -21.63 29.52
CA VAL A 54 4.09 -22.32 29.27
C VAL A 54 5.27 -21.75 30.06
N ASN A 55 5.12 -20.61 30.73
CA ASN A 55 6.18 -19.94 31.50
C ASN A 55 6.89 -20.87 32.49
N GLU A 56 6.16 -21.66 33.28
CA GLU A 56 6.77 -22.59 34.24
C GLU A 56 7.59 -23.68 33.56
N LYS A 57 7.11 -24.22 32.43
CA LYS A 57 7.82 -25.26 31.67
C LYS A 57 9.10 -24.72 31.06
N VAL A 58 9.05 -23.51 30.49
CA VAL A 58 10.22 -22.82 29.95
C VAL A 58 11.24 -22.55 31.04
N ARG A 59 10.84 -21.99 32.18
CA ARG A 59 11.75 -21.72 33.31
C ARG A 59 12.39 -22.98 33.85
N LYS A 60 11.62 -24.06 34.00
CA LYS A 60 12.15 -25.36 34.43
C LYS A 60 13.21 -25.85 33.43
N ALA A 61 12.89 -25.84 32.13
CA ALA A 61 13.84 -26.25 31.10
C ALA A 61 15.10 -25.36 31.09
N TYR A 62 14.96 -24.04 31.24
CA TYR A 62 16.10 -23.13 31.35
C TYR A 62 16.99 -23.51 32.54
N ASN A 63 16.43 -23.63 33.74
CA ASN A 63 17.19 -23.99 34.94
C ASN A 63 17.85 -25.38 34.80
N ASP A 64 17.18 -26.33 34.16
CA ASP A 64 17.69 -27.69 33.96
C ASP A 64 18.88 -27.74 32.99
N PHE A 65 18.96 -26.82 32.01
CA PHE A 65 19.88 -26.95 30.87
C PHE A 65 20.84 -25.76 30.63
N HIS A 66 20.56 -24.55 31.09
CA HIS A 66 21.32 -23.34 30.70
C HIS A 66 22.83 -23.42 31.00
N ASP A 67 23.23 -24.01 32.12
CA ASP A 67 24.64 -24.22 32.47
C ASP A 67 25.24 -25.52 31.91
N LYS A 68 24.43 -26.33 31.22
CA LYS A 68 24.79 -27.69 30.78
C LYS A 68 24.93 -27.80 29.26
N VAL A 69 24.37 -26.88 28.50
CA VAL A 69 24.41 -26.88 27.03
C VAL A 69 24.80 -25.51 26.50
N ALA A 70 25.40 -25.49 25.32
CA ALA A 70 25.66 -24.25 24.60
C ALA A 70 24.34 -23.59 24.15
N GLU A 71 24.37 -22.27 23.95
CA GLU A 71 23.20 -21.44 23.63
C GLU A 71 22.46 -21.89 22.37
N ASP A 72 23.20 -22.32 21.34
CA ASP A 72 22.67 -22.85 20.07
C ASP A 72 21.82 -24.13 20.26
N LYS A 73 22.11 -24.91 21.30
CA LYS A 73 21.35 -26.10 21.68
C LYS A 73 20.24 -25.80 22.70
N LEU A 74 20.39 -24.72 23.46
CA LEU A 74 19.41 -24.30 24.46
C LEU A 74 18.13 -23.75 23.79
N ASP A 75 18.27 -22.91 22.76
CA ASP A 75 17.12 -22.28 22.08
C ASP A 75 16.08 -23.30 21.55
N PRO A 76 16.44 -24.38 20.84
CA PRO A 76 15.49 -25.42 20.42
C PRO A 76 14.79 -26.12 21.60
N ILE A 77 15.49 -26.32 22.72
CA ILE A 77 14.92 -26.93 23.93
C ILE A 77 13.87 -26.00 24.54
N LEU A 78 14.16 -24.70 24.64
CA LEU A 78 13.25 -23.72 25.20
C LEU A 78 12.02 -23.48 24.31
N ARG A 79 12.20 -23.44 22.99
CA ARG A 79 11.07 -23.38 22.03
C ARG A 79 10.17 -24.62 22.14
N LYS A 80 10.75 -25.80 22.33
CA LYS A 80 9.99 -27.03 22.60
C LYS A 80 9.24 -26.94 23.94
N ALA A 81 9.87 -26.42 25.00
CA ALA A 81 9.23 -26.22 26.29
C ALA A 81 8.09 -25.19 26.23
N ALA A 82 8.21 -24.19 25.36
CA ALA A 82 7.19 -23.21 25.04
C ALA A 82 6.05 -23.76 24.15
N GLY A 83 5.94 -25.07 23.95
CA GLY A 83 4.88 -25.68 23.14
C GLY A 83 5.10 -25.53 21.63
N GLY A 84 6.33 -25.28 21.19
CA GLY A 84 6.67 -25.07 19.77
C GLY A 84 6.56 -23.61 19.31
N LEU A 85 6.27 -22.68 20.23
CA LEU A 85 6.29 -21.25 19.94
C LEU A 85 7.67 -20.78 19.45
N LYS A 86 7.67 -19.72 18.64
CA LYS A 86 8.89 -19.07 18.12
C LYS A 86 9.51 -18.08 19.11
N PHE A 87 8.99 -17.99 20.32
CA PHE A 87 9.47 -17.08 21.35
C PHE A 87 9.23 -17.71 22.73
N TYR A 88 9.99 -17.22 23.70
CA TYR A 88 9.91 -17.67 25.09
C TYR A 88 10.48 -16.59 26.01
N ASN A 89 10.20 -16.70 27.31
CA ASN A 89 10.81 -15.86 28.34
C ASN A 89 11.34 -16.73 29.50
N THR A 90 12.61 -16.56 29.85
CA THR A 90 13.31 -17.31 30.92
C THR A 90 13.28 -16.60 32.27
N SER A 91 12.80 -15.35 32.32
CA SER A 91 12.71 -14.56 33.55
C SER A 91 11.83 -15.26 34.57
N LYS A 92 12.22 -15.17 35.85
CA LYS A 92 11.39 -15.61 36.98
C LYS A 92 10.09 -14.82 37.12
N HIS A 93 10.00 -13.65 36.47
CA HIS A 93 8.82 -12.79 36.48
C HIS A 93 7.96 -13.02 35.22
N THR A 94 6.64 -12.92 35.39
CA THR A 94 5.67 -12.57 34.33
C THR A 94 5.32 -11.09 34.44
N LEU A 95 4.71 -10.49 33.41
CA LEU A 95 4.30 -9.09 33.47
C LEU A 95 3.37 -8.80 34.67
N ILE A 96 2.47 -9.75 34.99
CA ILE A 96 1.57 -9.66 36.14
C ILE A 96 2.32 -9.73 37.47
N SER A 97 3.28 -10.66 37.62
CA SER A 97 4.02 -10.86 38.88
C SER A 97 4.93 -9.69 39.26
N LEU A 98 5.26 -8.80 38.33
CA LEU A 98 6.07 -7.61 38.61
C LEU A 98 5.40 -6.68 39.63
N LYS A 99 4.07 -6.76 39.74
CA LYS A 99 3.27 -5.96 40.67
C LYS A 99 3.38 -6.43 42.11
N ASP A 100 3.88 -7.65 42.33
CA ASP A 100 4.01 -8.25 43.66
C ASP A 100 5.18 -7.66 44.46
N ASP A 101 6.13 -7.00 43.78
CA ASP A 101 7.27 -6.30 44.40
C ASP A 101 7.47 -4.90 43.78
N PRO A 102 6.61 -3.92 44.14
CA PRO A 102 6.67 -2.56 43.58
C PRO A 102 7.99 -1.83 43.90
N GLN A 103 8.68 -2.20 44.98
CA GLN A 103 9.92 -1.53 45.40
C GLN A 103 11.08 -1.82 44.45
N ASN A 104 11.11 -3.02 43.87
CA ASN A 104 12.15 -3.43 42.92
C ASN A 104 11.63 -3.53 41.47
N ILE A 105 10.50 -2.87 41.17
CA ILE A 105 9.84 -3.03 39.86
C ILE A 105 10.76 -2.69 38.68
N GLU A 106 11.63 -1.70 38.82
CA GLU A 106 12.56 -1.30 37.75
C GLU A 106 13.53 -2.44 37.41
N ILE A 107 14.17 -3.01 38.44
CA ILE A 107 15.13 -4.11 38.30
C ILE A 107 14.41 -5.37 37.80
N ASN A 108 13.25 -5.67 38.37
CA ASN A 108 12.46 -6.85 38.02
C ASN A 108 11.92 -6.76 36.59
N PHE A 109 11.51 -5.57 36.14
CA PHE A 109 11.04 -5.34 34.77
C PHE A 109 12.20 -5.46 33.78
N ASN A 110 13.37 -4.89 34.07
CA ASN A 110 14.55 -5.09 33.23
C ASN A 110 14.93 -6.57 33.12
N ASN A 111 14.87 -7.33 34.22
CA ASN A 111 15.09 -8.78 34.21
C ASN A 111 14.03 -9.52 33.38
N TYR A 112 12.78 -9.07 33.43
CA TYR A 112 11.70 -9.60 32.60
C TYR A 112 11.94 -9.36 31.11
N LEU A 113 12.34 -8.15 30.70
CA LEU A 113 12.68 -7.84 29.31
C LEU A 113 13.89 -8.65 28.82
N ASN A 114 14.94 -8.74 29.64
CA ASN A 114 16.15 -9.50 29.32
C ASN A 114 15.94 -11.02 29.26
N GLY A 115 14.87 -11.54 29.86
CA GLY A 115 14.54 -12.97 29.81
C GLY A 115 13.97 -13.43 28.47
N PHE A 116 13.56 -12.51 27.60
CA PHE A 116 13.06 -12.86 26.28
C PHE A 116 14.17 -13.38 25.34
N ASN A 117 13.80 -14.26 24.42
CA ASN A 117 14.70 -14.76 23.38
C ASN A 117 15.17 -13.62 22.43
N PRO A 118 16.29 -13.79 21.71
CA PRO A 118 16.89 -12.74 20.88
C PRO A 118 15.92 -12.07 19.89
N ASP A 119 15.00 -12.83 19.28
CA ASP A 119 14.02 -12.30 18.32
C ASP A 119 13.11 -11.23 18.94
N VAL A 120 12.66 -11.46 20.19
CA VAL A 120 11.80 -10.51 20.91
C VAL A 120 12.62 -9.33 21.44
N ARG A 121 13.86 -9.55 21.89
CA ARG A 121 14.73 -8.43 22.32
C ARG A 121 15.00 -7.45 21.17
N GLU A 122 15.26 -7.97 19.97
CA GLU A 122 15.43 -7.13 18.77
C GLU A 122 14.16 -6.30 18.49
N ILE A 123 12.97 -6.89 18.59
CA ILE A 123 11.70 -6.15 18.46
C ILE A 123 11.64 -4.97 19.44
N LEU A 124 12.03 -5.19 20.70
CA LEU A 124 12.03 -4.14 21.72
C LEU A 124 13.07 -3.05 21.44
N ASP A 125 14.22 -3.42 20.89
CA ASP A 125 15.27 -2.49 20.48
C ASP A 125 14.79 -1.56 19.37
N TYR A 126 14.07 -2.08 18.36
CA TYR A 126 13.48 -1.28 17.29
C TYR A 126 12.30 -0.40 17.75
N PHE A 127 11.63 -0.76 18.84
CA PHE A 127 10.71 0.16 19.53
C PHE A 127 11.43 1.23 20.36
N GLN A 128 12.76 1.15 20.50
CA GLN A 128 13.57 1.97 21.40
C GLN A 128 13.05 1.91 22.84
N PHE A 129 12.62 0.73 23.27
CA PHE A 129 11.77 0.57 24.45
C PHE A 129 12.47 1.04 25.74
N ASP A 130 13.78 0.89 25.86
CA ASP A 130 14.57 1.40 26.99
C ASP A 130 14.37 2.90 27.24
N LYS A 131 14.23 3.71 26.18
CA LYS A 131 13.99 5.16 26.31
C LYS A 131 12.61 5.44 26.89
N ILE A 132 11.61 4.67 26.47
CA ILE A 132 10.24 4.76 26.98
C ILE A 132 10.21 4.37 28.45
N VAL A 133 10.83 3.24 28.81
CA VAL A 133 10.91 2.75 30.19
C VAL A 133 11.64 3.75 31.09
N ALA A 134 12.79 4.28 30.66
CA ALA A 134 13.53 5.30 31.42
C ALA A 134 12.69 6.56 31.68
N ARG A 135 11.88 7.00 30.71
CA ARG A 135 10.97 8.14 30.89
C ARG A 135 9.81 7.81 31.83
N LEU A 136 9.24 6.62 31.77
CA LEU A 136 8.21 6.18 32.71
C LEU A 136 8.76 6.12 34.15
N ILE A 137 9.96 5.57 34.33
CA ILE A 137 10.66 5.55 35.63
C ILE A 137 10.87 6.96 36.17
N LYS A 138 11.43 7.86 35.35
CA LYS A 138 11.66 9.26 35.74
C LYS A 138 10.38 9.97 36.21
N ASN A 139 9.25 9.63 35.61
CA ASN A 139 7.94 10.20 35.96
C ASN A 139 7.17 9.37 37.00
N LYS A 140 7.76 8.28 37.54
CA LYS A 140 7.15 7.36 38.50
C LYS A 140 5.89 6.64 37.99
N LEU A 141 5.79 6.43 36.69
CA LEU A 141 4.62 5.86 36.01
C LEU A 141 4.77 4.38 35.63
N LEU A 142 5.95 3.77 35.84
CA LEU A 142 6.20 2.41 35.36
C LEU A 142 5.25 1.37 35.97
N TYR A 143 5.01 1.43 37.29
CA TYR A 143 4.05 0.54 37.96
C TYR A 143 2.63 0.76 37.43
N GLU A 144 2.19 2.01 37.31
CA GLU A 144 0.85 2.36 36.83
C GLU A 144 0.62 1.86 35.40
N MET A 145 1.63 1.99 34.53
CA MET A 145 1.59 1.49 33.16
C MET A 145 1.49 -0.04 33.12
N ILE A 146 2.31 -0.76 33.92
CA ILE A 146 2.27 -2.22 34.03
C ILE A 146 0.91 -2.68 34.59
N ASP A 147 0.39 -2.03 35.62
CA ASP A 147 -0.92 -2.38 36.19
C ASP A 147 -2.05 -2.18 35.19
N ALA A 148 -2.05 -1.05 34.47
CA ALA A 148 -3.07 -0.73 33.50
C ALA A 148 -3.05 -1.70 32.31
N ILE A 149 -1.88 -2.01 31.73
CA ILE A 149 -1.80 -2.93 30.58
C ILE A 149 -2.12 -4.38 30.97
N CYS A 150 -1.81 -4.80 32.21
CA CYS A 150 -2.15 -6.14 32.70
C CYS A 150 -3.66 -6.38 32.75
N LYS A 151 -4.48 -5.34 32.89
CA LYS A 151 -5.95 -5.44 32.88
C LYS A 151 -6.52 -5.76 31.49
N VAL A 152 -5.72 -5.59 30.44
CA VAL A 152 -6.10 -5.89 29.07
C VAL A 152 -5.77 -7.35 28.76
N ASN A 153 -6.80 -8.13 28.42
CA ASN A 153 -6.61 -9.52 27.97
C ASN A 153 -6.37 -9.53 26.46
N LEU A 154 -5.10 -9.69 26.09
CA LEU A 154 -4.65 -9.83 24.71
C LEU A 154 -4.28 -11.28 24.38
N ASN A 155 -4.91 -12.30 24.96
CA ASN A 155 -4.69 -13.69 24.56
C ASN A 155 -5.38 -13.99 23.20
N THR A 156 -4.83 -14.93 22.43
CA THR A 156 -5.32 -15.36 21.11
C THR A 156 -6.74 -15.91 21.11
N ASP A 157 -7.20 -16.45 22.24
CA ASP A 157 -8.57 -16.96 22.42
C ASP A 157 -9.60 -15.81 22.57
N LYS A 158 -9.17 -14.68 23.14
CA LYS A 158 -10.02 -13.50 23.35
C LYS A 158 -9.97 -12.52 22.19
N ILE A 159 -8.78 -12.29 21.64
CA ILE A 159 -8.52 -11.40 20.51
C ILE A 159 -7.69 -12.18 19.52
N ASP A 160 -8.29 -12.53 18.39
CA ASP A 160 -7.56 -13.18 17.31
C ASP A 160 -6.57 -12.21 16.63
N ASN A 161 -5.77 -12.71 15.69
CA ASN A 161 -4.79 -11.87 15.00
C ASN A 161 -5.46 -10.78 14.16
N HIS A 162 -6.68 -11.02 13.68
CA HIS A 162 -7.48 -10.02 12.98
C HIS A 162 -7.79 -8.83 13.90
N GLY A 163 -8.22 -9.12 15.13
CA GLY A 163 -8.50 -8.11 16.14
C GLY A 163 -7.26 -7.37 16.63
N MET A 164 -6.12 -8.07 16.76
CA MET A 164 -4.83 -7.42 17.06
C MET A 164 -4.42 -6.42 15.98
N GLY A 165 -4.63 -6.76 14.71
CA GLY A 165 -4.40 -5.82 13.61
C GLY A 165 -5.17 -4.50 13.81
N TYR A 166 -6.44 -4.56 14.26
CA TYR A 166 -7.21 -3.33 14.54
C TYR A 166 -6.66 -2.52 15.72
N ILE A 167 -6.11 -3.18 16.75
CA ILE A 167 -5.47 -2.47 17.87
C ILE A 167 -4.23 -1.73 17.39
N PHE A 168 -3.37 -2.40 16.60
CA PHE A 168 -2.18 -1.76 16.04
C PHE A 168 -2.54 -0.63 15.08
N GLU A 169 -3.54 -0.84 14.22
CA GLU A 169 -4.11 0.20 13.35
C GLU A 169 -4.55 1.43 14.15
N GLU A 170 -5.27 1.24 15.25
CA GLU A 170 -5.76 2.34 16.08
C GLU A 170 -4.62 3.09 16.79
N LEU A 171 -3.61 2.36 17.30
CA LEU A 171 -2.44 2.98 17.95
C LEU A 171 -1.61 3.80 16.97
N ILE A 172 -1.36 3.27 15.78
CA ILE A 172 -0.66 3.99 14.72
C ILE A 172 -1.50 5.19 14.28
N ARG A 173 -2.81 5.02 14.10
CA ARG A 173 -3.72 6.14 13.76
C ARG A 173 -3.64 7.27 14.80
N ILE A 174 -3.59 6.96 16.09
CA ILE A 174 -3.45 7.97 17.15
C ILE A 174 -2.10 8.71 17.06
N SER A 175 -1.01 8.00 16.73
CA SER A 175 0.29 8.63 16.44
C SER A 175 0.20 9.55 15.22
N ASN A 176 -0.40 9.05 14.13
CA ASN A 176 -0.39 9.66 12.80
C ASN A 176 -1.42 10.77 12.60
N GLU A 177 -2.57 10.75 13.28
CA GLU A 177 -3.51 11.89 13.24
C GLU A 177 -2.90 13.14 13.88
N GLN A 178 -1.79 12.98 14.60
CA GLN A 178 -1.14 14.03 15.38
C GLN A 178 0.28 14.34 14.90
N SER A 179 0.85 13.54 13.99
CA SER A 179 2.03 13.82 13.19
C SER A 179 1.62 14.13 11.73
N ASN A 180 2.25 15.09 11.05
CA ASN A 180 1.98 15.34 9.62
C ASN A 180 2.67 14.28 8.73
N GLU A 181 2.44 12.99 8.99
CA GLU A 181 3.08 11.88 8.28
C GLU A 181 2.55 11.67 6.86
N THR A 182 3.35 11.01 6.02
CA THR A 182 3.10 10.94 4.58
C THR A 182 1.94 9.98 4.26
N ALA A 183 1.14 10.36 3.26
CA ALA A 183 0.07 9.50 2.76
C ALA A 183 0.63 8.17 2.17
N GLY A 184 -0.02 7.06 2.52
CA GLY A 184 0.34 5.72 2.03
C GLY A 184 1.27 4.94 2.96
N GLU A 185 1.85 5.58 3.98
CA GLU A 185 2.73 4.91 4.95
C GLU A 185 1.93 4.12 6.00
N HIS A 186 2.55 3.04 6.51
CA HIS A 186 2.17 2.22 7.67
C HIS A 186 0.99 1.26 7.55
N PHE A 187 -0.13 1.62 6.92
CA PHE A 187 -1.31 0.74 6.91
C PHE A 187 -2.19 0.83 5.66
N THR A 188 -2.44 -0.32 5.04
CA THR A 188 -3.35 -0.45 3.90
C THR A 188 -4.72 -0.94 4.37
N PRO A 189 -5.83 -0.26 4.00
CA PRO A 189 -7.18 -0.69 4.38
C PRO A 189 -7.46 -2.13 3.97
N ARG A 190 -8.14 -2.87 4.85
CA ARG A 190 -8.42 -4.32 4.66
C ARG A 190 -9.27 -4.61 3.43
N ASP A 191 -10.21 -3.73 3.11
CA ASP A 191 -11.03 -3.81 1.90
C ASP A 191 -10.19 -3.67 0.62
N VAL A 192 -9.16 -2.82 0.64
CA VAL A 192 -8.20 -2.70 -0.47
C VAL A 192 -7.32 -3.95 -0.57
N ILE A 193 -6.80 -4.47 0.56
CA ILE A 193 -6.03 -5.73 0.58
C ILE A 193 -6.87 -6.90 0.07
N ALA A 194 -8.13 -7.00 0.49
CA ALA A 194 -9.05 -8.03 0.04
C ALA A 194 -9.31 -7.97 -1.47
N LEU A 195 -9.46 -6.76 -2.03
CA LEU A 195 -9.55 -6.57 -3.48
C LEU A 195 -8.26 -6.99 -4.19
N MET A 196 -7.09 -6.59 -3.69
CA MET A 196 -5.79 -7.00 -4.26
C MET A 196 -5.66 -8.52 -4.28
N ASN A 197 -5.96 -9.19 -3.17
CA ASN A 197 -5.93 -10.65 -3.05
C ASN A 197 -6.88 -11.31 -4.07
N ALA A 198 -8.12 -10.80 -4.19
CA ALA A 198 -9.11 -11.34 -5.12
C ALA A 198 -8.63 -11.32 -6.58
N ILE A 199 -7.89 -10.28 -6.99
CA ILE A 199 -7.39 -10.17 -8.37
C ILE A 199 -6.06 -10.92 -8.57
N ILE A 200 -5.13 -10.84 -7.62
CA ILE A 200 -3.82 -11.53 -7.72
C ILE A 200 -4.02 -13.03 -7.77
N PHE A 201 -4.88 -13.58 -6.91
CA PHE A 201 -5.04 -15.02 -6.78
C PHE A 201 -6.20 -15.61 -7.61
N ALA A 202 -7.01 -14.77 -8.27
CA ALA A 202 -8.09 -15.22 -9.16
C ALA A 202 -7.68 -16.34 -10.14
N PRO A 203 -6.54 -16.25 -10.87
CA PRO A 203 -6.15 -17.29 -11.82
C PRO A 203 -5.39 -18.47 -11.19
N GLU A 204 -5.14 -18.45 -9.88
CA GLU A 204 -4.15 -19.32 -9.24
C GLU A 204 -4.76 -20.57 -8.59
N LYS A 205 -6.10 -20.63 -8.44
CA LYS A 205 -6.78 -21.68 -7.67
C LYS A 205 -6.38 -23.09 -8.10
N GLU A 206 -6.36 -23.36 -9.40
CA GLU A 206 -6.04 -24.68 -9.95
C GLU A 206 -4.59 -25.09 -9.63
N GLU A 207 -3.64 -24.20 -9.88
CA GLU A 207 -2.21 -24.43 -9.64
C GLU A 207 -1.91 -24.60 -8.14
N LEU A 208 -2.47 -23.72 -7.30
CA LEU A 208 -2.26 -23.74 -5.85
C LEU A 208 -2.91 -24.94 -5.16
N SER A 209 -3.91 -25.56 -5.79
CA SER A 209 -4.62 -26.75 -5.27
C SER A 209 -3.87 -28.07 -5.52
N GLN A 210 -2.73 -28.03 -6.22
CA GLN A 210 -1.93 -29.23 -6.45
C GLN A 210 -1.16 -29.65 -5.19
N PRO A 211 -0.91 -30.96 -4.98
CA PRO A 211 -0.10 -31.44 -3.87
C PRO A 211 1.34 -30.90 -3.92
N GLY A 212 1.91 -30.57 -2.76
CA GLY A 212 3.33 -30.22 -2.61
C GLY A 212 3.74 -28.83 -3.11
N ILE A 213 2.78 -27.97 -3.46
CA ILE A 213 3.08 -26.62 -3.95
C ILE A 213 3.68 -25.75 -2.84
N ILE A 214 4.77 -25.06 -3.19
CA ILE A 214 5.41 -24.04 -2.36
C ILE A 214 5.39 -22.72 -3.13
N ARG A 215 4.87 -21.66 -2.50
CA ARG A 215 4.83 -20.32 -3.08
C ARG A 215 5.31 -19.28 -2.08
N THR A 216 5.70 -18.13 -2.61
CA THR A 216 6.26 -17.03 -1.85
C THR A 216 5.45 -15.75 -2.07
N ILE A 217 5.23 -15.00 -0.99
CA ILE A 217 4.63 -13.66 -1.02
C ILE A 217 5.67 -12.66 -0.52
N TYR A 218 5.90 -11.58 -1.25
CA TYR A 218 6.82 -10.52 -0.87
C TYR A 218 6.19 -9.12 -0.89
N ASP A 219 6.53 -8.31 0.10
CA ASP A 219 6.17 -6.90 0.18
C ASP A 219 7.43 -6.05 0.49
N PRO A 220 7.90 -5.19 -0.44
CA PRO A 220 9.08 -4.35 -0.25
C PRO A 220 8.85 -3.12 0.62
N ALA A 221 7.63 -2.85 1.07
CA ALA A 221 7.29 -1.74 1.95
C ALA A 221 6.18 -2.21 2.89
N CYS A 222 6.47 -3.25 3.66
CA CYS A 222 5.45 -4.10 4.24
C CYS A 222 4.66 -3.47 5.39
N GLY A 223 5.08 -2.30 5.89
CA GLY A 223 4.49 -1.65 7.05
C GLY A 223 4.45 -2.63 8.22
N THR A 224 3.26 -2.83 8.77
CA THR A 224 3.00 -3.78 9.88
C THR A 224 2.84 -5.24 9.43
N GLY A 225 3.10 -5.57 8.17
CA GLY A 225 3.02 -6.94 7.63
C GLY A 225 1.61 -7.43 7.30
N GLY A 226 0.59 -6.57 7.43
CA GLY A 226 -0.81 -6.97 7.24
C GLY A 226 -1.11 -7.60 5.88
N MET A 227 -0.53 -7.08 4.80
CA MET A 227 -0.77 -7.55 3.44
C MET A 227 -0.22 -8.98 3.22
N LEU A 228 0.94 -9.29 3.80
CA LEU A 228 1.57 -10.61 3.72
C LEU A 228 0.69 -11.69 4.36
N ASN A 229 0.23 -11.43 5.58
CA ASN A 229 -0.54 -12.38 6.37
C ASN A 229 -1.96 -12.55 5.84
N LEU A 230 -2.61 -11.45 5.46
CA LEU A 230 -3.94 -11.51 4.85
C LEU A 230 -3.90 -12.20 3.48
N GLY A 231 -2.84 -12.02 2.69
CA GLY A 231 -2.63 -12.77 1.44
C GLY A 231 -2.50 -14.28 1.68
N LYS A 232 -1.64 -14.68 2.64
CA LYS A 232 -1.49 -16.10 3.03
C LYS A 232 -2.81 -16.69 3.53
N LYS A 233 -3.53 -15.96 4.39
CA LYS A 233 -4.83 -16.35 4.92
C LYS A 233 -5.86 -16.52 3.80
N TYR A 234 -5.94 -15.55 2.89
CA TYR A 234 -6.84 -15.60 1.74
C TYR A 234 -6.63 -16.87 0.90
N ILE A 235 -5.38 -17.21 0.57
CA ILE A 235 -5.08 -18.44 -0.19
C ILE A 235 -5.63 -19.67 0.55
N LYS A 236 -5.34 -19.82 1.85
CA LYS A 236 -5.63 -21.05 2.60
C LYS A 236 -7.08 -21.18 3.06
N GLU A 237 -7.73 -20.07 3.37
CA GLU A 237 -9.03 -20.06 4.05
C GLU A 237 -10.17 -19.57 3.16
N VAL A 238 -9.87 -18.86 2.07
CA VAL A 238 -10.89 -18.35 1.13
C VAL A 238 -10.76 -19.07 -0.21
N LEU A 239 -9.62 -18.93 -0.89
CA LEU A 239 -9.43 -19.48 -2.23
C LEU A 239 -9.48 -21.01 -2.25
N LEU A 240 -8.82 -21.63 -1.26
CA LEU A 240 -8.68 -23.08 -1.11
C LEU A 240 -9.40 -23.63 0.13
N ALA A 241 -10.48 -22.97 0.56
CA ALA A 241 -11.29 -23.40 1.69
C ALA A 241 -11.70 -24.89 1.55
N ASP A 242 -12.21 -25.24 0.37
CA ASP A 242 -12.72 -26.57 0.04
C ASP A 242 -11.67 -27.50 -0.59
N SER A 243 -10.41 -27.07 -0.70
CA SER A 243 -9.39 -27.89 -1.35
C SER A 243 -8.76 -28.89 -0.37
N PRO A 244 -8.59 -30.16 -0.76
CA PRO A 244 -7.91 -31.15 0.08
C PRO A 244 -6.41 -30.87 0.21
N ASN A 245 -5.81 -30.13 -0.74
CA ASN A 245 -4.41 -29.76 -0.71
C ASN A 245 -4.29 -28.25 -0.50
N LYS A 246 -3.46 -27.84 0.46
CA LYS A 246 -3.13 -26.44 0.69
C LYS A 246 -1.63 -26.22 0.48
N PRO A 247 -1.21 -25.18 -0.23
CA PRO A 247 0.18 -24.92 -0.51
C PRO A 247 0.92 -24.47 0.76
N THR A 248 2.23 -24.67 0.76
CA THR A 248 3.13 -24.01 1.70
C THR A 248 3.40 -22.60 1.20
N ILE A 249 2.96 -21.60 1.96
CA ILE A 249 3.20 -20.19 1.65
C ILE A 249 4.27 -19.64 2.60
N LYS A 250 5.34 -19.09 2.04
CA LYS A 250 6.39 -18.36 2.78
C LYS A 250 6.24 -16.86 2.52
N THR A 251 6.25 -16.07 3.58
CA THR A 251 6.12 -14.61 3.51
C THR A 251 7.48 -13.93 3.69
N TYR A 252 7.68 -12.83 2.98
CA TYR A 252 8.89 -12.00 3.01
C TYR A 252 8.47 -10.52 3.05
N GLY A 253 9.08 -9.73 3.92
CA GLY A 253 8.76 -8.32 4.09
C GLY A 253 10.00 -7.48 4.30
N GLN A 254 10.03 -6.28 3.74
CA GLN A 254 11.03 -5.27 4.05
C GLN A 254 10.35 -3.96 4.45
N GLU A 255 10.87 -3.30 5.48
CA GLU A 255 10.30 -2.05 6.00
C GLU A 255 11.42 -1.11 6.51
N ILE A 256 11.30 0.18 6.21
CA ILE A 256 12.28 1.21 6.59
C ILE A 256 11.95 1.85 7.95
N ASN A 257 10.69 1.84 8.37
CA ASN A 257 10.26 2.35 9.65
C ASN A 257 10.45 1.31 10.75
N GLU A 258 11.28 1.64 11.75
CA GLU A 258 11.66 0.76 12.86
C GLU A 258 10.45 0.17 13.61
N GLN A 259 9.45 0.99 13.93
CA GLN A 259 8.27 0.55 14.67
C GLN A 259 7.37 -0.37 13.84
N SER A 260 7.14 -0.02 12.57
CA SER A 260 6.35 -0.83 11.64
C SER A 260 7.00 -2.19 11.41
N PHE A 261 8.33 -2.20 11.24
CA PHE A 261 9.14 -3.41 11.20
C PHE A 261 8.97 -4.25 12.48
N ALA A 262 9.07 -3.64 13.66
CA ALA A 262 8.94 -4.33 14.94
C ALA A 262 7.55 -4.98 15.10
N ILE A 263 6.48 -4.31 14.65
CA ILE A 263 5.12 -4.86 14.62
C ILE A 263 5.03 -6.03 13.65
N ALA A 264 5.53 -5.87 12.41
CA ALA A 264 5.51 -6.93 11.40
C ALA A 264 6.27 -8.18 11.86
N LYS A 265 7.43 -7.99 12.50
CA LYS A 265 8.25 -9.08 13.04
C LYS A 265 7.57 -9.76 14.23
N SER A 266 6.92 -8.98 15.10
CA SER A 266 6.11 -9.52 16.21
C SER A 266 4.97 -10.40 15.71
N GLU A 267 4.27 -9.95 14.67
CA GLU A 267 3.18 -10.70 14.06
C GLU A 267 3.69 -12.03 13.50
N ALA A 268 4.79 -12.00 12.73
CA ALA A 268 5.41 -13.19 12.16
C ALA A 268 5.79 -14.24 13.23
N LEU A 269 6.30 -13.80 14.39
CA LEU A 269 6.59 -14.68 15.53
C LEU A 269 5.33 -15.33 16.10
N ILE A 270 4.25 -14.56 16.25
CA ILE A 270 2.97 -15.01 16.83
C ILE A 270 2.26 -15.99 15.89
N THR A 271 2.31 -15.75 14.57
CA THR A 271 1.71 -16.63 13.55
C THR A 271 2.56 -17.86 13.25
N GLY A 272 3.75 -17.95 13.81
CA GLY A 272 4.67 -19.08 13.61
C GLY A 272 5.42 -19.05 12.27
N GLU A 273 5.38 -17.91 11.57
CA GLU A 273 6.22 -17.66 10.42
C GLU A 273 7.70 -17.53 10.83
N ASP A 274 8.57 -17.49 9.82
CA ASP A 274 9.98 -17.21 10.04
C ASP A 274 10.21 -15.69 10.08
N ALA A 275 10.33 -15.17 11.30
CA ALA A 275 10.55 -13.75 11.57
C ALA A 275 11.84 -13.20 10.94
N ASN A 276 12.79 -14.05 10.54
CA ASN A 276 13.98 -13.61 9.79
C ASN A 276 13.67 -13.16 8.36
N ASN A 277 12.48 -13.48 7.85
CA ASN A 277 12.00 -13.04 6.56
C ASN A 277 11.30 -11.68 6.62
N ILE A 278 11.21 -11.05 7.80
CA ILE A 278 10.91 -9.63 7.94
C ILE A 278 12.23 -8.92 8.17
N LYS A 279 12.56 -7.94 7.33
CA LYS A 279 13.85 -7.25 7.32
C LYS A 279 13.66 -5.74 7.43
N HIS A 280 14.56 -5.09 8.19
CA HIS A 280 14.61 -3.65 8.32
C HIS A 280 15.58 -3.07 7.28
N GLY A 281 15.23 -1.91 6.70
CA GLY A 281 16.12 -1.13 5.83
C GLY A 281 15.44 -0.58 4.57
N ASN A 282 16.10 0.35 3.89
CA ASN A 282 15.60 0.95 2.66
C ASN A 282 15.63 -0.04 1.49
N SER A 283 14.47 -0.36 0.90
CA SER A 283 14.37 -1.35 -0.19
C SER A 283 15.12 -0.95 -1.47
N PHE A 284 15.45 0.32 -1.64
CA PHE A 284 16.27 0.78 -2.76
C PHE A 284 17.76 0.60 -2.48
N SER A 285 18.31 1.24 -1.45
CA SER A 285 19.75 1.27 -1.19
C SER A 285 20.27 0.07 -0.41
N GLU A 286 19.38 -0.66 0.29
CA GLU A 286 19.71 -1.79 1.16
C GLU A 286 18.74 -2.95 0.90
N ASP A 287 18.74 -3.49 -0.32
CA ASP A 287 17.92 -4.66 -0.68
C ASP A 287 18.27 -5.87 0.18
N GLN A 288 17.38 -6.25 1.09
CA GLN A 288 17.62 -7.34 2.05
C GLN A 288 17.38 -8.73 1.44
N PHE A 289 16.92 -8.79 0.18
CA PHE A 289 16.58 -10.02 -0.52
C PHE A 289 17.25 -10.09 -1.90
N VAL A 290 18.51 -9.65 -2.01
CA VAL A 290 19.30 -9.70 -3.25
C VAL A 290 19.25 -11.10 -3.87
N GLY A 291 18.94 -11.17 -5.17
CA GLY A 291 18.89 -12.42 -5.94
C GLY A 291 17.71 -13.34 -5.60
N LYS A 292 16.81 -12.96 -4.67
CA LYS A 292 15.56 -13.68 -4.47
C LYS A 292 14.50 -13.23 -5.46
N HIS A 293 13.69 -14.19 -5.87
CA HIS A 293 12.51 -13.99 -6.70
C HIS A 293 11.26 -14.49 -5.96
N PHE A 294 10.10 -13.96 -6.34
CA PHE A 294 8.84 -14.21 -5.64
C PHE A 294 7.68 -14.44 -6.59
N HIS A 295 6.81 -15.39 -6.24
CA HIS A 295 5.64 -15.73 -7.05
C HIS A 295 4.56 -14.64 -6.96
N TYR A 296 4.36 -14.11 -5.76
CA TYR A 296 3.37 -13.07 -5.51
C TYR A 296 4.02 -11.89 -4.82
N MET A 297 3.70 -10.69 -5.27
CA MET A 297 4.16 -9.48 -4.62
C MET A 297 3.04 -8.48 -4.48
N MET A 298 2.96 -7.84 -3.33
CA MET A 298 1.94 -6.86 -3.04
C MET A 298 2.56 -5.71 -2.30
N ALA A 299 2.20 -4.48 -2.64
CA ALA A 299 2.74 -3.31 -1.97
C ALA A 299 1.77 -2.14 -2.00
N ASN A 300 1.80 -1.33 -0.94
CA ASN A 300 1.28 0.03 -0.93
C ASN A 300 2.42 0.98 -0.56
N PRO A 301 3.33 1.26 -1.50
CA PRO A 301 4.49 2.12 -1.24
C PRO A 301 4.05 3.56 -0.94
N PRO A 302 4.87 4.35 -0.24
CA PRO A 302 4.52 5.71 0.13
C PRO A 302 4.34 6.63 -1.08
N TYR A 303 3.45 7.62 -0.97
CA TYR A 303 3.04 8.45 -2.10
C TYR A 303 3.85 9.74 -2.19
N GLY A 304 4.52 9.98 -3.33
CA GLY A 304 5.25 11.23 -3.55
C GLY A 304 6.42 11.45 -2.58
N VAL A 305 7.02 10.37 -2.09
CA VAL A 305 8.20 10.45 -1.20
C VAL A 305 9.46 10.66 -2.02
N SER A 306 10.30 11.59 -1.54
CA SER A 306 11.58 11.87 -2.16
C SER A 306 12.60 10.77 -1.88
N TRP A 307 13.27 10.30 -2.93
CA TRP A 307 14.40 9.37 -2.86
C TRP A 307 15.75 10.10 -3.03
N LYS A 308 15.79 11.42 -2.82
CA LYS A 308 17.01 12.24 -3.00
C LYS A 308 18.19 11.76 -2.16
N LYS A 309 17.95 11.18 -0.98
CA LYS A 309 18.98 10.61 -0.11
C LYS A 309 19.70 9.42 -0.77
N ASP A 310 18.96 8.61 -1.52
CA ASP A 310 19.44 7.39 -2.18
C ASP A 310 19.87 7.63 -3.63
N GLN A 311 19.80 8.88 -4.10
CA GLN A 311 19.91 9.20 -5.52
C GLN A 311 21.21 8.70 -6.17
N LYS A 312 22.34 8.88 -5.50
CA LYS A 312 23.64 8.45 -6.03
C LYS A 312 23.70 6.93 -6.22
N PHE A 313 23.19 6.17 -5.26
CA PHE A 313 23.15 4.71 -5.34
C PHE A 313 22.30 4.26 -6.53
N ILE A 314 21.09 4.81 -6.63
CA ILE A 314 20.12 4.44 -7.66
C ILE A 314 20.61 4.84 -9.06
N GLN A 315 21.20 6.03 -9.21
CA GLN A 315 21.80 6.46 -10.47
C GLN A 315 22.95 5.55 -10.91
N ASN A 316 23.80 5.12 -9.98
CA ASN A 316 24.89 4.19 -10.30
C ASN A 316 24.35 2.82 -10.71
N GLU A 317 23.33 2.30 -10.02
CA GLU A 317 22.70 1.02 -10.38
C GLU A 317 21.99 1.08 -11.74
N ALA A 318 21.35 2.19 -12.07
CA ALA A 318 20.66 2.38 -13.35
C ALA A 318 21.61 2.36 -14.58
N LEU A 319 22.92 2.60 -14.38
CA LEU A 319 23.91 2.44 -15.45
C LEU A 319 24.15 0.98 -15.84
N ASN A 320 23.78 0.03 -14.98
CA ASN A 320 23.87 -1.39 -15.26
C ASN A 320 22.56 -1.87 -15.92
N PRO A 321 22.59 -2.37 -17.17
CA PRO A 321 21.40 -2.93 -17.83
C PRO A 321 20.78 -4.14 -17.11
N ALA A 322 21.53 -4.80 -16.22
CA ALA A 322 21.04 -5.88 -15.35
C ALA A 322 20.64 -5.37 -13.95
N GLY A 323 20.80 -4.08 -13.66
CA GLY A 323 20.39 -3.44 -12.41
C GLY A 323 18.89 -3.21 -12.37
N ARG A 324 18.33 -2.93 -11.18
CA ARG A 324 16.86 -2.84 -11.01
C ARG A 324 16.24 -1.61 -11.68
N PHE A 325 16.99 -0.52 -11.77
CA PHE A 325 16.46 0.81 -12.15
C PHE A 325 16.86 1.27 -13.56
N TYR A 326 17.22 0.33 -14.45
CA TYR A 326 17.75 0.65 -15.77
C TYR A 326 16.70 1.20 -16.74
N ALA A 327 15.41 0.92 -16.53
CA ALA A 327 14.34 1.31 -17.45
C ALA A 327 14.08 2.83 -17.44
N GLY A 328 14.54 3.52 -16.38
CA GLY A 328 14.43 4.95 -16.25
C GLY A 328 14.41 5.37 -14.79
N LEU A 329 14.65 6.66 -14.55
CA LEU A 329 14.61 7.26 -13.23
C LEU A 329 13.53 8.35 -13.19
N PRO A 330 12.51 8.23 -12.31
CA PRO A 330 11.51 9.28 -12.15
C PRO A 330 12.12 10.54 -11.56
N ARG A 331 11.35 11.61 -11.38
CA ARG A 331 11.82 12.76 -10.58
C ARG A 331 12.18 12.33 -9.16
N THR A 332 13.20 12.96 -8.57
CA THR A 332 13.66 12.66 -7.20
C THR A 332 12.62 12.93 -6.10
N SER A 333 11.54 13.62 -6.43
CA SER A 333 10.41 13.91 -5.54
C SER A 333 9.35 12.80 -5.53
N ASP A 334 9.43 11.81 -6.41
CA ASP A 334 8.45 10.72 -6.48
C ASP A 334 9.15 9.38 -6.77
N GLY A 335 9.16 8.49 -5.78
CA GLY A 335 9.78 7.17 -5.87
C GLY A 335 8.83 6.03 -6.28
N GLN A 336 7.55 6.26 -6.59
CA GLN A 336 6.59 5.16 -6.81
C GLN A 336 7.02 4.20 -7.91
N LEU A 337 7.47 4.72 -9.06
CA LEU A 337 7.93 3.89 -10.17
C LEU A 337 9.24 3.13 -9.88
N LEU A 338 10.02 3.55 -8.87
CA LEU A 338 11.18 2.78 -8.42
C LEU A 338 10.75 1.52 -7.66
N PHE A 339 9.70 1.60 -6.83
CA PHE A 339 9.14 0.39 -6.20
C PHE A 339 8.59 -0.59 -7.23
N VAL A 340 7.92 -0.09 -8.29
CA VAL A 340 7.44 -0.95 -9.39
C VAL A 340 8.61 -1.65 -10.08
N GLN A 341 9.67 -0.93 -10.44
CA GLN A 341 10.89 -1.52 -11.01
C GLN A 341 11.54 -2.55 -10.07
N HIS A 342 11.64 -2.23 -8.78
CA HIS A 342 12.16 -3.16 -7.77
C HIS A 342 11.34 -4.45 -7.71
N MET A 343 10.00 -4.38 -7.67
CA MET A 343 9.15 -5.57 -7.67
C MET A 343 9.28 -6.37 -8.97
N ILE A 344 9.32 -5.72 -10.13
CA ILE A 344 9.52 -6.38 -11.43
C ILE A 344 10.86 -7.14 -11.46
N SER A 345 11.93 -6.55 -10.90
CA SER A 345 13.24 -7.23 -10.82
C SER A 345 13.24 -8.52 -10.01
N LYS A 346 12.23 -8.71 -9.14
CA LYS A 346 12.06 -9.86 -8.24
C LYS A 346 11.07 -10.89 -8.79
N MET A 347 10.62 -10.77 -10.04
CA MET A 347 9.74 -11.78 -10.62
C MET A 347 10.46 -13.12 -10.85
N GLU A 348 9.77 -14.21 -10.56
CA GLU A 348 10.16 -15.57 -10.96
C GLU A 348 10.05 -15.74 -12.47
N ARG A 349 10.88 -16.61 -13.04
CA ARG A 349 10.91 -16.84 -14.50
C ARG A 349 9.67 -17.58 -15.01
N ASP A 350 9.10 -18.46 -14.20
CA ASP A 350 7.94 -19.30 -14.53
C ASP A 350 6.59 -18.63 -14.25
N GLY A 351 6.61 -17.45 -13.62
CA GLY A 351 5.46 -16.58 -13.46
C GLY A 351 5.40 -15.89 -12.10
N SER A 352 5.20 -14.58 -12.14
CA SER A 352 4.86 -13.77 -10.97
C SER A 352 3.61 -12.94 -11.21
N ARG A 353 2.95 -12.57 -10.11
CA ARG A 353 1.84 -11.61 -10.10
C ARG A 353 2.12 -10.54 -9.05
N ILE A 354 2.07 -9.28 -9.47
CA ILE A 354 2.31 -8.10 -8.66
C ILE A 354 0.99 -7.32 -8.56
N GLY A 355 0.60 -6.91 -7.36
CA GLY A 355 -0.38 -5.84 -7.15
C GLY A 355 0.26 -4.67 -6.41
N VAL A 356 0.25 -3.48 -6.98
CA VAL A 356 0.84 -2.29 -6.35
C VAL A 356 -0.15 -1.15 -6.34
N VAL A 357 -0.37 -0.58 -5.17
CA VAL A 357 -1.20 0.62 -5.01
C VAL A 357 -0.37 1.85 -5.40
N THR A 358 -0.94 2.71 -6.24
CA THR A 358 -0.30 3.94 -6.71
C THR A 358 -1.23 5.13 -6.55
N ASN A 359 -0.65 6.34 -6.56
CA ASN A 359 -1.43 7.54 -6.82
C ASN A 359 -1.61 7.71 -8.36
N GLY A 360 -2.07 8.87 -8.80
CA GLY A 360 -2.21 9.17 -10.23
C GLY A 360 -0.90 9.43 -10.98
N SER A 361 0.20 9.75 -10.29
CA SER A 361 1.46 10.19 -10.91
C SER A 361 2.05 9.13 -11.87
N PRO A 362 2.17 7.84 -11.50
CA PRO A 362 2.67 6.79 -12.38
C PRO A 362 1.93 6.64 -13.71
N LEU A 363 0.67 7.05 -13.81
CA LEU A 363 -0.15 6.86 -15.01
C LEU A 363 0.25 7.79 -16.16
N PHE A 364 0.60 9.05 -15.89
CA PHE A 364 0.72 10.07 -16.93
C PHE A 364 1.85 11.09 -16.72
N THR A 365 2.55 11.07 -15.59
CA THR A 365 3.64 12.03 -15.36
C THR A 365 4.81 11.73 -16.29
N GLY A 366 5.43 12.78 -16.82
CA GLY A 366 6.61 12.68 -17.68
C GLY A 366 6.30 12.64 -19.18
N ASP A 367 6.98 13.50 -19.94
CA ASP A 367 6.91 13.57 -21.40
C ASP A 367 7.68 12.41 -22.05
N ALA A 368 7.54 12.24 -23.37
CA ALA A 368 8.34 11.29 -24.14
C ALA A 368 9.85 11.47 -23.90
N GLY A 369 10.56 10.37 -23.62
CA GLY A 369 11.99 10.37 -23.26
C GLY A 369 12.31 10.71 -21.79
N SER A 370 11.31 11.05 -20.97
CA SER A 370 11.51 11.17 -19.51
C SER A 370 11.51 9.80 -18.83
N GLY A 371 12.16 9.69 -17.67
CA GLY A 371 12.27 8.41 -16.97
C GLY A 371 10.93 7.80 -16.60
N GLU A 372 9.93 8.59 -16.19
CA GLU A 372 8.59 8.07 -15.92
C GLU A 372 7.93 7.44 -17.17
N SER A 373 8.10 8.08 -18.33
CA SER A 373 7.56 7.61 -19.61
C SER A 373 8.30 6.37 -20.10
N GLU A 374 9.63 6.33 -19.98
CA GLU A 374 10.44 5.16 -20.34
C GLU A 374 10.14 3.94 -19.45
N ILE A 375 9.88 4.13 -18.15
CA ILE A 375 9.47 3.04 -17.27
C ILE A 375 8.10 2.49 -17.71
N ARG A 376 7.11 3.35 -17.99
CA ARG A 376 5.80 2.88 -18.49
C ARG A 376 5.93 2.13 -19.81
N LYS A 377 6.68 2.71 -20.76
CA LYS A 377 7.00 2.09 -22.05
C LYS A 377 7.58 0.69 -21.84
N TRP A 378 8.60 0.58 -20.99
CA TRP A 378 9.25 -0.68 -20.67
C TRP A 378 8.28 -1.73 -20.12
N ILE A 379 7.40 -1.35 -19.19
CA ILE A 379 6.41 -2.28 -18.61
C ILE A 379 5.40 -2.76 -19.67
N ILE A 380 4.93 -1.84 -20.53
CA ILE A 380 3.86 -2.10 -21.51
C ILE A 380 4.40 -2.87 -22.72
N GLU A 381 5.57 -2.50 -23.26
CA GLU A 381 6.20 -3.18 -24.40
C GLU A 381 6.64 -4.61 -24.06
N ASN A 382 7.01 -4.88 -22.80
CA ASN A 382 7.27 -6.25 -22.33
C ASN A 382 5.97 -7.05 -22.05
N ASP A 383 4.80 -6.48 -22.32
CA ASP A 383 3.48 -7.08 -22.09
C ASP A 383 3.24 -7.49 -20.64
N TRP A 384 3.77 -6.73 -19.66
CA TRP A 384 3.63 -7.09 -18.25
C TRP A 384 2.43 -6.44 -17.56
N LEU A 385 2.05 -5.22 -17.94
CA LEU A 385 0.88 -4.54 -17.36
C LEU A 385 -0.41 -5.28 -17.76
N GLU A 386 -1.09 -5.92 -16.81
CA GLU A 386 -2.28 -6.73 -17.09
C GLU A 386 -3.58 -5.96 -16.85
N CYS A 387 -3.66 -5.25 -15.72
CA CYS A 387 -4.86 -4.51 -15.35
C CYS A 387 -4.55 -3.30 -14.48
N ILE A 388 -5.33 -2.23 -14.60
CA ILE A 388 -5.35 -1.11 -13.66
C ILE A 388 -6.78 -0.93 -13.15
N ILE A 389 -6.94 -0.85 -11.83
CA ILE A 389 -8.23 -0.58 -11.18
C ILE A 389 -8.18 0.79 -10.53
N ALA A 390 -9.04 1.72 -10.95
CA ALA A 390 -9.21 3.01 -10.27
C ALA A 390 -10.13 2.83 -9.05
N LEU A 391 -9.70 3.29 -7.88
CA LEU A 391 -10.42 3.10 -6.63
C LEU A 391 -11.30 4.32 -6.26
N PRO A 392 -12.43 4.11 -5.57
CA PRO A 392 -13.18 5.19 -4.91
C PRO A 392 -12.27 6.10 -4.07
N LYS A 393 -12.60 7.40 -3.99
CA LYS A 393 -11.88 8.31 -3.07
C LYS A 393 -12.18 7.97 -1.61
N ASP A 394 -11.36 8.50 -0.71
CA ASP A 394 -11.54 8.41 0.74
C ASP A 394 -11.59 6.96 1.24
N LEU A 395 -10.82 6.06 0.60
CA LEU A 395 -10.62 4.68 1.07
C LEU A 395 -9.43 4.53 2.01
N PHE A 396 -8.46 5.45 1.97
CA PHE A 396 -7.24 5.40 2.76
C PHE A 396 -7.32 6.34 3.96
N TYR A 397 -6.71 5.93 5.07
CA TYR A 397 -6.79 6.66 6.35
C TYR A 397 -6.14 8.04 6.30
N ASN A 398 -5.08 8.20 5.49
CA ASN A 398 -4.25 9.41 5.51
C ASN A 398 -4.41 10.25 4.24
N THR A 399 -5.30 9.88 3.30
CA THR A 399 -5.48 10.65 2.05
C THR A 399 -6.83 10.43 1.37
N GLY A 400 -7.35 11.50 0.76
CA GLY A 400 -8.53 11.49 -0.10
C GLY A 400 -8.22 11.58 -1.60
N ILE A 401 -6.95 11.38 -2.00
CA ILE A 401 -6.55 11.41 -3.41
C ILE A 401 -7.13 10.23 -4.20
N ASN A 402 -7.16 10.37 -5.51
CA ASN A 402 -7.40 9.24 -6.40
C ASN A 402 -6.24 8.24 -6.29
N THR A 403 -6.60 6.97 -6.09
CA THR A 403 -5.66 5.86 -5.98
C THR A 403 -6.02 4.79 -6.99
N TYR A 404 -5.02 4.02 -7.40
CA TYR A 404 -5.13 2.99 -8.41
C TYR A 404 -4.40 1.75 -7.92
N ILE A 405 -4.80 0.57 -8.39
CA ILE A 405 -4.03 -0.65 -8.20
C ILE A 405 -3.58 -1.12 -9.58
N TRP A 406 -2.26 -1.25 -9.75
CA TRP A 406 -1.67 -1.84 -10.94
C TRP A 406 -1.44 -3.32 -10.69
N PHE A 407 -1.93 -4.15 -11.61
CA PHE A 407 -1.68 -5.57 -11.65
C PHE A 407 -0.72 -5.89 -12.80
N ILE A 408 0.42 -6.48 -12.47
CA ILE A 408 1.51 -6.75 -13.38
C ILE A 408 1.84 -8.25 -13.32
N THR A 409 2.06 -8.88 -14.47
CA THR A 409 2.48 -10.29 -14.54
C THR A 409 3.33 -10.55 -15.77
N ASN A 410 4.37 -11.37 -15.63
CA ASN A 410 5.15 -11.90 -16.75
C ASN A 410 4.59 -13.22 -17.33
N LYS A 411 3.42 -13.66 -16.86
CA LYS A 411 2.72 -14.88 -17.33
C LYS A 411 1.25 -14.57 -17.63
N LYS A 412 1.00 -13.64 -18.56
CA LYS A 412 -0.36 -13.34 -19.01
C LYS A 412 -1.03 -14.58 -19.61
N ARG A 413 -2.29 -14.82 -19.23
CA ARG A 413 -3.16 -15.83 -19.85
C ARG A 413 -3.30 -15.53 -21.36
N PRO A 414 -3.46 -16.55 -22.23
CA PRO A 414 -3.48 -16.35 -23.69
C PRO A 414 -4.43 -15.26 -24.17
N LYS A 415 -5.65 -15.17 -23.61
CA LYS A 415 -6.65 -14.15 -23.99
C LYS A 415 -6.26 -12.70 -23.65
N ARG A 416 -5.24 -12.49 -22.79
CA ARG A 416 -4.80 -11.17 -22.29
C ARG A 416 -3.49 -10.69 -22.91
N LYS A 417 -2.81 -11.52 -23.69
CA LYS A 417 -1.52 -11.14 -24.30
C LYS A 417 -1.69 -9.94 -25.22
N GLY A 418 -0.77 -8.99 -25.13
CA GLY A 418 -0.78 -7.74 -25.88
C GLY A 418 -1.81 -6.71 -25.42
N LYS A 419 -2.51 -6.95 -24.30
CA LYS A 419 -3.66 -6.15 -23.85
C LYS A 419 -3.57 -5.71 -22.40
N VAL A 420 -4.18 -4.57 -22.10
CA VAL A 420 -4.35 -4.01 -20.76
C VAL A 420 -5.83 -3.79 -20.47
N GLN A 421 -6.30 -4.24 -19.30
CA GLN A 421 -7.66 -4.00 -18.81
C GLN A 421 -7.71 -2.82 -17.84
N LEU A 422 -8.55 -1.82 -18.09
CA LEU A 422 -8.84 -0.73 -17.17
C LEU A 422 -10.21 -0.95 -16.54
N ILE A 423 -10.29 -0.93 -15.19
CA ILE A 423 -11.54 -1.10 -14.44
C ILE A 423 -11.80 0.14 -13.58
N ASN A 424 -12.92 0.82 -13.82
CA ASN A 424 -13.29 2.01 -13.07
C ASN A 424 -14.15 1.67 -11.83
N ALA A 425 -13.51 1.20 -10.76
CA ALA A 425 -14.22 0.99 -9.49
C ALA A 425 -14.53 2.32 -8.77
N ALA A 426 -13.99 3.45 -9.22
CA ALA A 426 -14.30 4.81 -8.76
C ALA A 426 -15.59 5.39 -9.36
N ALA A 427 -16.30 4.62 -10.19
CA ALA A 427 -17.56 5.04 -10.79
C ALA A 427 -18.58 5.43 -9.71
N HIS A 428 -19.31 6.51 -9.97
CA HIS A 428 -20.26 7.07 -9.02
C HIS A 428 -21.37 7.84 -9.73
N ILE A 429 -22.44 8.11 -8.99
CA ILE A 429 -23.55 8.95 -9.38
C ILE A 429 -23.52 10.19 -8.50
N GLU A 430 -23.68 11.37 -9.11
CA GLU A 430 -23.93 12.61 -8.38
C GLU A 430 -25.45 12.76 -8.17
N LYS A 431 -25.89 12.90 -6.92
CA LYS A 431 -27.29 13.19 -6.55
C LYS A 431 -27.38 14.55 -5.86
N GLY A 432 -28.36 15.37 -6.24
CA GLY A 432 -28.63 16.69 -5.66
C GLY A 432 -28.47 17.84 -6.66
N THR A 433 -28.99 19.01 -6.30
CA THR A 433 -28.93 20.25 -7.09
C THR A 433 -27.66 21.06 -6.73
N ASN A 434 -27.39 22.13 -7.49
CA ASN A 434 -26.19 22.96 -7.30
C ASN A 434 -26.04 23.44 -5.84
N GLY A 435 -24.98 22.97 -5.16
CA GLY A 435 -24.67 23.27 -3.76
C GLY A 435 -24.80 22.10 -2.78
N SER A 436 -25.49 21.01 -3.16
CA SER A 436 -25.75 19.83 -2.30
C SER A 436 -25.45 18.49 -2.98
N LYS A 437 -24.56 18.47 -3.98
CA LYS A 437 -24.18 17.25 -4.71
C LYS A 437 -23.53 16.23 -3.79
N LYS A 438 -24.21 15.12 -3.56
CA LYS A 438 -23.70 13.93 -2.87
C LYS A 438 -23.20 12.93 -3.90
N VAL A 439 -21.98 12.43 -3.69
CA VAL A 439 -21.40 11.35 -4.48
C VAL A 439 -21.82 10.02 -3.88
N GLU A 440 -22.38 9.14 -4.72
CA GLU A 440 -22.69 7.75 -4.37
C GLU A 440 -21.89 6.82 -5.28
N TYR A 441 -20.94 6.09 -4.69
CA TYR A 441 -20.09 5.16 -5.43
C TYR A 441 -20.86 3.89 -5.80
N ILE A 442 -20.59 3.37 -7.00
CA ILE A 442 -21.17 2.11 -7.48
C ILE A 442 -20.57 0.90 -6.75
N PHE A 443 -19.30 0.99 -6.36
CA PHE A 443 -18.53 -0.11 -5.78
C PHE A 443 -18.06 0.15 -4.34
N ALA A 444 -18.65 1.10 -3.63
CA ALA A 444 -18.33 1.37 -2.24
C ALA A 444 -19.50 2.01 -1.49
N ASN A 445 -19.58 1.71 -0.20
CA ASN A 445 -20.54 2.34 0.70
C ASN A 445 -19.86 3.38 1.60
N PRO A 446 -20.56 4.45 2.00
CA PRO A 446 -20.07 5.34 3.03
C PRO A 446 -20.03 4.62 4.39
N MET A 447 -18.99 4.89 5.16
CA MET A 447 -18.81 4.36 6.50
C MET A 447 -19.69 5.10 7.52
N LYS A 448 -20.19 4.37 8.52
CA LYS A 448 -20.94 4.96 9.64
C LYS A 448 -20.11 5.91 10.50
N LYS A 449 -18.80 5.65 10.59
CA LYS A 449 -17.82 6.47 11.32
C LYS A 449 -16.57 6.58 10.47
N SER A 450 -16.16 7.81 10.16
CA SER A 450 -14.90 8.08 9.46
C SER A 450 -13.71 7.69 10.33
N LEU A 451 -12.64 7.20 9.70
CA LEU A 451 -11.35 6.89 10.33
C LEU A 451 -10.27 7.69 9.61
N GLY A 452 -9.84 8.80 10.20
CA GLY A 452 -9.05 9.81 9.49
C GLY A 452 -9.78 10.29 8.22
N ASN A 453 -9.10 10.22 7.08
CA ASN A 453 -9.65 10.48 5.75
C ASN A 453 -10.47 9.33 5.17
N LYS A 454 -10.43 8.12 5.76
CA LYS A 454 -11.22 6.99 5.27
C LYS A 454 -12.69 7.22 5.62
N ARG A 455 -13.52 7.38 4.57
CA ARG A 455 -14.97 7.59 4.66
C ARG A 455 -15.77 6.55 3.89
N ASN A 456 -15.13 5.80 3.00
CA ASN A 456 -15.77 4.77 2.19
C ASN A 456 -15.17 3.39 2.46
N ILE A 457 -15.95 2.35 2.17
CA ILE A 457 -15.53 0.95 2.28
C ILE A 457 -16.00 0.15 1.06
N ILE A 458 -15.11 -0.67 0.50
CA ILE A 458 -15.46 -1.65 -0.53
C ILE A 458 -15.88 -2.95 0.17
N GLU A 459 -17.18 -3.17 0.30
CA GLU A 459 -17.73 -4.40 0.88
C GLU A 459 -17.51 -5.62 -0.02
N GLU A 460 -17.60 -6.82 0.55
CA GLU A 460 -17.29 -8.10 -0.13
C GLU A 460 -18.06 -8.29 -1.45
N GLN A 461 -19.33 -7.86 -1.51
CA GLN A 461 -20.15 -7.93 -2.71
C GLN A 461 -19.58 -7.08 -3.87
N PHE A 462 -19.00 -5.92 -3.56
CA PHE A 462 -18.37 -5.06 -4.56
C PHE A 462 -17.01 -5.61 -4.98
N ILE A 463 -16.25 -6.19 -4.04
CA ILE A 463 -15.01 -6.91 -4.35
C ILE A 463 -15.29 -8.07 -5.32
N ALA A 464 -16.32 -8.88 -5.03
CA ALA A 464 -16.74 -9.97 -5.90
C ALA A 464 -17.14 -9.47 -7.30
N LYS A 465 -17.87 -8.36 -7.37
CA LYS A 465 -18.26 -7.76 -8.65
C LYS A 465 -17.06 -7.25 -9.46
N ILE A 466 -16.11 -6.58 -8.81
CA ILE A 466 -14.88 -6.13 -9.48
C ILE A 466 -14.05 -7.34 -9.95
N ALA A 467 -13.95 -8.40 -9.14
CA ALA A 467 -13.26 -9.63 -9.52
C ALA A 467 -13.94 -10.36 -10.69
N GLU A 468 -15.28 -10.32 -10.76
CA GLU A 468 -16.05 -10.82 -11.90
C GLU A 468 -15.72 -10.02 -13.18
N ILE A 469 -15.76 -8.68 -13.12
CA ILE A 469 -15.40 -7.80 -14.24
C ILE A 469 -13.97 -8.09 -14.71
N TYR A 470 -13.03 -8.24 -13.78
CA TYR A 470 -11.67 -8.65 -14.09
C TYR A 470 -11.69 -10.00 -14.84
N ASN A 471 -12.30 -11.05 -14.28
CA ASN A 471 -12.23 -12.41 -14.84
C ASN A 471 -12.90 -12.58 -16.20
N ASN A 472 -14.06 -11.96 -16.41
CA ASN A 472 -14.80 -12.00 -17.68
C ASN A 472 -13.91 -11.44 -18.80
N PHE A 473 -13.21 -10.33 -18.55
CA PHE A 473 -12.33 -9.68 -19.51
C PHE A 473 -13.09 -9.27 -20.78
N GLU A 474 -14.18 -8.55 -20.58
CA GLU A 474 -15.07 -8.05 -21.62
C GLU A 474 -15.26 -6.54 -21.47
N GLU A 475 -15.44 -5.85 -22.60
CA GLU A 475 -15.75 -4.43 -22.65
C GLU A 475 -17.10 -4.12 -21.99
N GLY A 476 -17.17 -3.00 -21.27
CA GLY A 476 -18.41 -2.62 -20.61
C GLY A 476 -18.43 -1.17 -20.16
N GLU A 477 -19.41 -0.85 -19.32
CA GLU A 477 -19.55 0.49 -18.72
C GLU A 477 -18.37 0.82 -17.79
N TYR A 478 -17.94 -0.15 -17.00
CA TYR A 478 -16.87 0.01 -15.99
C TYR A 478 -15.56 -0.66 -16.38
N CYS A 479 -15.47 -1.21 -17.60
CA CYS A 479 -14.31 -1.96 -18.08
C CYS A 479 -13.96 -1.53 -19.51
N LYS A 480 -12.69 -1.20 -19.73
CA LYS A 480 -12.10 -0.94 -21.05
C LYS A 480 -10.88 -1.81 -21.26
N ILE A 481 -10.64 -2.26 -22.48
CA ILE A 481 -9.55 -3.14 -22.87
C ILE A 481 -8.87 -2.55 -24.08
N PHE A 482 -7.58 -2.28 -23.95
CA PHE A 482 -6.78 -1.68 -25.01
C PHE A 482 -5.60 -2.57 -25.35
N ASP A 483 -5.19 -2.54 -26.62
CA ASP A 483 -3.91 -3.12 -27.03
C ASP A 483 -2.76 -2.26 -26.50
N ASN A 484 -1.58 -2.85 -26.28
CA ASN A 484 -0.43 -2.17 -25.66
C ASN A 484 -0.04 -0.86 -26.39
N ASP A 485 -0.09 -0.85 -27.72
CA ASP A 485 0.29 0.31 -28.54
C ASP A 485 -0.67 1.49 -28.39
N HIS A 486 -1.88 1.26 -27.87
CA HIS A 486 -2.86 2.32 -27.61
C HIS A 486 -2.35 3.39 -26.63
N PHE A 487 -1.49 2.99 -25.69
CA PHE A 487 -0.95 3.89 -24.66
C PHE A 487 0.27 4.67 -25.12
N GLY A 488 0.83 4.32 -26.28
CA GLY A 488 1.98 4.99 -26.86
C GLY A 488 1.56 6.18 -27.72
N TYR A 489 2.43 7.19 -27.77
CA TYR A 489 2.33 8.30 -28.69
C TYR A 489 3.71 8.74 -29.19
N TYR A 490 3.76 9.24 -30.41
CA TYR A 490 4.84 10.08 -30.91
C TYR A 490 4.69 11.49 -30.34
N GLN A 491 5.74 12.00 -29.71
CA GLN A 491 5.86 13.41 -29.38
C GLN A 491 6.66 14.08 -30.48
N LEU A 492 5.94 14.64 -31.45
CA LEU A 492 6.52 15.34 -32.59
C LEU A 492 7.06 16.69 -32.15
N THR A 493 8.24 17.05 -32.60
CA THR A 493 8.73 18.43 -32.47
C THR A 493 8.36 19.20 -33.72
N ILE A 494 7.47 20.18 -33.57
CA ILE A 494 7.03 21.03 -34.65
C ILE A 494 7.89 22.28 -34.65
N GLU A 495 8.67 22.45 -35.71
CA GLU A 495 9.52 23.63 -35.90
C GLU A 495 8.82 24.61 -36.83
N GLN A 496 9.00 25.90 -36.55
CA GLN A 496 8.51 27.01 -37.37
C GLN A 496 9.71 27.86 -37.83
N PRO A 497 9.63 28.54 -38.99
CA PRO A 497 10.74 29.34 -39.47
C PRO A 497 10.99 30.56 -38.59
N LEU A 498 12.26 30.86 -38.35
CA LEU A 498 12.72 32.14 -37.81
C LEU A 498 12.51 33.22 -38.86
N LEU A 499 11.86 34.31 -38.46
CA LEU A 499 11.61 35.46 -39.31
C LEU A 499 12.56 36.61 -38.94
N ASP A 500 13.05 37.33 -39.94
CA ASP A 500 13.78 38.58 -39.74
C ASP A 500 12.85 39.75 -39.38
N GLU A 501 13.41 40.94 -39.14
CA GLU A 501 12.64 42.15 -38.79
C GLU A 501 11.62 42.57 -39.87
N ASN A 502 11.81 42.10 -41.11
CA ASN A 502 10.92 42.38 -42.25
C ASN A 502 9.91 41.24 -42.49
N GLY A 503 9.91 40.19 -41.66
CA GLY A 503 9.02 39.04 -41.80
C GLY A 503 9.49 37.97 -42.79
N ASN A 504 10.73 38.04 -43.30
CA ASN A 504 11.25 37.03 -44.22
C ASN A 504 11.86 35.84 -43.47
N ILE A 505 11.73 34.64 -44.05
CA ILE A 505 12.32 33.42 -43.50
C ILE A 505 13.84 33.49 -43.54
N VAL A 506 14.47 33.33 -42.37
CA VAL A 506 15.92 33.22 -42.23
C VAL A 506 16.35 31.80 -42.54
N THR A 507 17.23 31.63 -43.53
CA THR A 507 17.75 30.32 -43.94
C THR A 507 19.18 30.07 -43.44
N ASN A 508 19.56 28.79 -43.39
CA ASN A 508 20.93 28.36 -43.13
C ASN A 508 21.79 28.43 -44.41
N LYS A 509 23.07 28.06 -44.32
CA LYS A 509 24.00 28.06 -45.47
C LYS A 509 23.59 27.11 -46.61
N LYS A 510 22.68 26.17 -46.35
CA LYS A 510 22.13 25.21 -47.32
C LYS A 510 20.79 25.67 -47.92
N GLY A 511 20.28 26.83 -47.51
CA GLY A 511 18.99 27.35 -47.97
C GLY A 511 17.77 26.80 -47.20
N GLU A 512 17.97 25.97 -46.17
CA GLU A 512 16.88 25.43 -45.36
C GLU A 512 16.43 26.47 -44.31
N PRO A 513 15.13 26.59 -44.02
CA PRO A 513 14.63 27.48 -42.96
C PRO A 513 15.30 27.17 -41.61
N LYS A 514 15.73 28.21 -40.90
CA LYS A 514 16.20 28.05 -39.51
C LYS A 514 14.98 27.95 -38.58
N PRO A 515 14.98 27.02 -37.61
CA PRO A 515 13.91 26.94 -36.63
C PRO A 515 13.93 28.16 -35.70
N ASP A 516 12.75 28.68 -35.36
CA ASP A 516 12.54 29.66 -34.27
C ASP A 516 12.29 28.92 -32.96
N PRO A 517 13.26 28.90 -32.01
CA PRO A 517 13.08 28.20 -30.74
C PRO A 517 11.92 28.73 -29.90
N LYS A 518 11.44 29.97 -30.15
CA LYS A 518 10.32 30.57 -29.41
C LYS A 518 8.95 30.13 -29.94
N LYS A 519 8.89 29.63 -31.18
CA LYS A 519 7.67 29.13 -31.83
C LYS A 519 7.64 27.61 -31.98
N ARG A 520 8.68 26.93 -31.49
CA ARG A 520 8.70 25.48 -31.44
C ARG A 520 7.56 24.97 -30.57
N ASP A 521 6.85 23.99 -31.09
CA ASP A 521 5.77 23.32 -30.38
C ASP A 521 5.99 21.81 -30.32
N LYS A 522 5.18 21.13 -29.50
CA LYS A 522 5.17 19.68 -29.39
C LYS A 522 3.76 19.16 -29.56
N GLU A 523 3.60 18.20 -30.48
CA GLU A 523 2.33 17.52 -30.71
C GLU A 523 2.40 16.06 -30.29
N LYS A 524 1.32 15.56 -29.69
CA LYS A 524 1.20 14.15 -29.29
C LYS A 524 0.29 13.41 -30.26
N VAL A 525 0.89 12.51 -31.04
CA VAL A 525 0.17 11.71 -32.05
C VAL A 525 0.17 10.24 -31.62
N PRO A 526 -1.00 9.56 -31.50
CA PRO A 526 -1.05 8.16 -31.12
C PRO A 526 -0.15 7.27 -32.00
N LEU A 527 0.47 6.22 -31.45
CA LEU A 527 1.32 5.30 -32.25
C LEU A 527 0.55 4.61 -33.39
N THR A 528 -0.76 4.49 -33.25
CA THR A 528 -1.66 3.88 -34.24
C THR A 528 -2.06 4.82 -35.38
N ALA A 529 -1.66 6.10 -35.32
CA ALA A 529 -2.00 7.10 -36.33
C ALA A 529 -0.84 7.34 -37.29
N ASP A 530 -1.17 7.77 -38.51
CA ASP A 530 -0.20 8.23 -39.50
C ASP A 530 0.25 9.66 -39.15
N ILE A 531 1.57 9.86 -39.02
CA ILE A 531 2.15 11.12 -38.54
C ILE A 531 1.94 12.23 -39.57
N GLU A 532 2.18 11.91 -40.84
CA GLU A 532 2.08 12.84 -41.96
C GLU A 532 0.63 13.29 -42.18
N GLU A 533 -0.33 12.35 -42.16
CA GLU A 533 -1.75 12.68 -42.27
C GLU A 533 -2.23 13.57 -41.11
N TYR A 534 -1.82 13.24 -39.88
CA TYR A 534 -2.14 14.06 -38.71
C TYR A 534 -1.57 15.48 -38.87
N PHE A 535 -0.31 15.60 -39.29
CA PHE A 535 0.36 16.88 -39.43
C PHE A 535 -0.29 17.78 -40.49
N GLU A 536 -0.64 17.21 -41.64
CA GLU A 536 -1.33 17.95 -42.72
C GLU A 536 -2.75 18.38 -42.32
N LYS A 537 -3.44 17.61 -41.47
CA LYS A 537 -4.82 17.89 -41.09
C LYS A 537 -4.95 18.80 -39.88
N GLU A 538 -4.13 18.60 -38.85
CA GLU A 538 -4.30 19.24 -37.55
C GLU A 538 -3.29 20.38 -37.32
N VAL A 539 -2.12 20.36 -37.99
CA VAL A 539 -1.06 21.38 -37.75
C VAL A 539 -0.95 22.37 -38.91
N LYS A 540 -0.79 21.88 -40.15
CA LYS A 540 -0.60 22.73 -41.34
C LYS A 540 -1.67 23.80 -41.56
N PRO A 541 -2.98 23.58 -41.28
CA PRO A 541 -4.01 24.62 -41.47
C PRO A 541 -3.83 25.82 -40.53
N HIS A 542 -3.21 25.62 -39.38
CA HIS A 542 -2.93 26.67 -38.40
C HIS A 542 -1.53 27.26 -38.57
N VAL A 543 -0.56 26.45 -39.03
CA VAL A 543 0.84 26.87 -39.20
C VAL A 543 1.41 26.33 -40.52
N PRO A 544 1.13 26.98 -41.67
CA PRO A 544 1.46 26.45 -43.00
C PRO A 544 2.96 26.21 -43.24
N ASP A 545 3.81 27.06 -42.67
CA ASP A 545 5.27 26.99 -42.86
C ASP A 545 5.97 26.04 -41.86
N ALA A 546 5.22 25.37 -40.98
CA ALA A 546 5.79 24.42 -40.03
C ALA A 546 6.30 23.14 -40.71
N TRP A 547 7.27 22.50 -40.08
CA TRP A 547 7.74 21.15 -40.42
C TRP A 547 8.01 20.31 -39.17
N ILE A 548 8.03 18.99 -39.32
CA ILE A 548 8.37 18.06 -38.25
C ILE A 548 9.89 17.87 -38.19
N ASP A 549 10.47 18.00 -37.01
CA ASP A 549 11.83 17.57 -36.72
C ASP A 549 11.82 16.13 -36.17
N PHE A 550 11.95 15.16 -37.09
CA PHE A 550 11.95 13.74 -36.76
C PHE A 550 13.12 13.31 -35.86
N ASP A 551 14.28 14.00 -35.93
CA ASP A 551 15.44 13.70 -35.08
C ASP A 551 15.16 14.03 -33.60
N LYS A 552 14.24 14.97 -33.35
CA LYS A 552 13.76 15.34 -32.02
C LYS A 552 12.47 14.63 -31.61
N THR A 553 11.83 13.88 -32.52
CA THR A 553 10.66 13.07 -32.19
C THR A 553 11.04 11.95 -31.23
N ARG A 554 10.23 11.77 -30.19
CA ARG A 554 10.42 10.72 -29.18
C ARG A 554 9.11 9.96 -29.00
N ILE A 555 9.20 8.70 -28.59
CA ILE A 555 8.02 7.91 -28.21
C ILE A 555 7.79 8.10 -26.71
N GLY A 556 6.56 8.38 -26.32
CA GLY A 556 6.13 8.42 -24.94
C GLY A 556 5.00 7.44 -24.70
N TYR A 557 4.81 7.06 -23.43
CA TYR A 557 3.66 6.26 -23.00
C TYR A 557 2.91 7.02 -21.91
N GLU A 558 1.59 7.02 -21.96
CA GLU A 558 0.72 7.57 -20.91
C GLU A 558 -0.61 6.81 -20.83
N ILE A 559 -1.20 6.77 -19.64
CA ILE A 559 -2.48 6.12 -19.37
C ILE A 559 -3.42 7.18 -18.81
N ASN A 560 -4.15 7.87 -19.70
CA ASN A 560 -5.11 8.88 -19.28
C ASN A 560 -6.42 8.22 -18.81
N PHE A 561 -6.38 7.60 -17.63
CA PHE A 561 -7.47 6.78 -17.10
C PHE A 561 -8.82 7.50 -17.12
N THR A 562 -8.86 8.75 -16.66
CA THR A 562 -10.09 9.55 -16.57
C THR A 562 -10.72 9.78 -17.94
N ARG A 563 -9.93 9.98 -18.99
CA ARG A 563 -10.42 10.21 -20.36
C ARG A 563 -11.24 9.02 -20.87
N TYR A 564 -10.87 7.78 -20.52
CA TYR A 564 -11.53 6.58 -21.05
C TYR A 564 -12.92 6.32 -20.46
N PHE A 565 -13.22 6.89 -19.29
CA PHE A 565 -14.50 6.73 -18.60
C PHE A 565 -15.28 8.05 -18.50
N TYR A 566 -14.79 9.12 -19.11
CA TYR A 566 -15.49 10.39 -19.16
C TYR A 566 -16.74 10.24 -20.02
N LYS A 567 -17.91 10.46 -19.42
CA LYS A 567 -19.18 10.62 -20.13
C LYS A 567 -19.47 12.11 -20.20
N TYR A 568 -19.55 12.65 -21.42
CA TYR A 568 -19.96 14.03 -21.62
C TYR A 568 -21.37 14.22 -21.05
N LYS A 569 -21.55 15.24 -20.22
CA LYS A 569 -22.84 15.62 -19.66
C LYS A 569 -23.24 16.91 -20.38
N ASP A 570 -24.29 16.85 -21.19
CA ASP A 570 -24.83 18.04 -21.84
C ASP A 570 -25.13 19.11 -20.77
N LEU A 571 -24.85 20.36 -21.12
CA LEU A 571 -25.26 21.50 -20.29
C LEU A 571 -26.78 21.46 -20.18
N GLU A 572 -27.30 21.44 -18.94
CA GLU A 572 -28.73 21.53 -18.70
C GLU A 572 -29.28 22.82 -19.33
N SER A 573 -30.47 22.71 -19.93
CA SER A 573 -31.05 23.84 -20.64
C SER A 573 -31.28 25.01 -19.67
N SER A 574 -31.15 26.24 -20.16
CA SER A 574 -31.41 27.43 -19.35
C SER A 574 -32.83 27.49 -18.78
N GLU A 575 -33.79 26.80 -19.42
CA GLU A 575 -35.17 26.69 -18.97
C GLU A 575 -35.29 25.77 -17.75
N THR A 576 -34.58 24.64 -17.76
CA THR A 576 -34.51 23.71 -16.63
C THR A 576 -33.87 24.38 -15.41
N ILE A 577 -32.76 25.09 -15.60
CA ILE A 577 -32.07 25.82 -14.53
C ILE A 577 -32.98 26.91 -13.94
N LYS A 578 -33.73 27.63 -14.78
CA LYS A 578 -34.71 28.64 -14.31
C LYS A 578 -35.84 28.01 -13.50
N ALA A 579 -36.35 26.85 -13.92
CA ALA A 579 -37.40 26.14 -13.19
C ALA A 579 -36.91 25.68 -11.81
N GLU A 580 -35.70 25.13 -11.71
CA GLU A 580 -35.11 24.74 -10.43
C GLU A 580 -34.86 25.93 -9.50
N ILE A 581 -34.39 27.06 -10.03
CA ILE A 581 -34.20 28.30 -9.22
C ILE A 581 -35.55 28.75 -8.65
N ALA A 582 -36.61 28.75 -9.46
CA ALA A 582 -37.95 29.13 -9.00
C ALA A 582 -38.49 28.16 -7.93
N GLU A 583 -38.19 26.87 -8.04
CA GLU A 583 -38.59 25.85 -7.07
C GLU A 583 -37.84 26.02 -5.73
N LEU A 584 -36.52 26.28 -5.78
CA LEU A 584 -35.71 26.58 -4.61
C LEU A 584 -36.13 27.90 -3.93
N GLU A 585 -36.48 28.93 -4.70
CA GLU A 585 -37.02 30.19 -4.16
C GLU A 585 -38.34 29.95 -3.41
N GLN A 586 -39.22 29.09 -3.92
CA GLN A 586 -40.45 28.71 -3.23
C GLN A 586 -40.16 27.94 -1.94
N GLU A 587 -39.19 27.02 -1.96
CA GLU A 587 -38.81 26.22 -0.79
C GLU A 587 -38.19 27.09 0.31
N ILE A 588 -37.29 28.01 -0.06
CA ILE A 588 -36.71 29.02 0.84
C ILE A 588 -37.80 29.93 1.41
N SER A 589 -38.73 30.39 0.56
CA SER A 589 -39.81 31.26 1.01
C SER A 589 -40.78 30.55 1.98
N LYS A 590 -40.96 29.23 1.82
CA LYS A 590 -41.75 28.40 2.73
C LYS A 590 -41.03 28.21 4.08
N LEU A 591 -39.74 27.87 4.06
CA LEU A 591 -38.91 27.76 5.26
C LEU A 591 -38.85 29.07 6.05
N LEU A 592 -38.73 30.21 5.36
CA LEU A 592 -38.75 31.53 6.00
C LEU A 592 -40.10 31.85 6.66
N LYS A 593 -41.23 31.44 6.04
CA LYS A 593 -42.55 31.59 6.65
C LYS A 593 -42.71 30.73 7.90
N GLU A 594 -42.22 29.49 7.87
CA GLU A 594 -42.24 28.57 9.03
C GLU A 594 -41.34 29.04 10.18
N LEU A 595 -40.26 29.79 9.89
CA LEU A 595 -39.39 30.42 10.90
C LEU A 595 -39.96 31.71 11.50
N LEU A 596 -40.87 32.38 10.79
CA LEU A 596 -41.47 33.67 11.18
C LEU A 596 -42.90 33.51 11.76
N SER A 597 -43.45 32.29 11.74
CA SER A 597 -44.69 31.88 12.40
C SER A 597 -44.40 31.14 13.69
#